data_AF-A0A6L8N6I4-F1
#
_entry.id   AF-A0A6L8N6I4-F1
#
_cell.length_a   1.000
_cell.length_b   1.000
_cell.length_c   1.000
_cell.angle_alpha   90.00
_cell.angle_beta   90.00
_cell.angle_gamma   90.00
#
_symmetry.space_group_name_H-M   'P 1'
#
loop_
_entity.id
_entity.type
_entity.pdbx_description
1 polymer ?
#
loop_
_entity_poly.entity_id
_entity_poly.type
_entity_poly.pdbx_seq_one_letter_code
_entity_poly.pdbx_strand_id
1 'polypeptide(L)'
;MLGISIGHHSARVGRPGPDGRTAVTVVELDRTDGIARPEDALALILAAQTQQEQEQEPESGQEREAVLGLPASAGREDEDRLRRAAEDAGLRVSRIVPVPVAVALHYGAIDEGVHRTVLVADLDPDTLELTVLAVTPDLTVRIVSTRTGRPGADRGLAAIAGELTEASPDAVLLSGAPYTDPARRTDIENLPAAQGLTVRCTAPELAVVNGLLALPDFGLLRIATGTAPATAYFAPPALADDPEPAPWPPPPADPEPPGAAEEPPERRAEPRPDPVTAPPTPGPAPTPVPEPPPEPTPA
;
A
#
# COMPACT_ATOMS: atom_id res chain seq x y z
N MET A 1 22.94 -13.26 6.16
CA MET A 1 22.19 -12.02 6.40
C MET A 1 20.97 -11.99 5.48
N LEU A 2 19.81 -11.60 6.00
CA LEU A 2 18.56 -11.43 5.26
C LEU A 2 18.28 -9.94 5.05
N GLY A 3 17.77 -9.58 3.87
CA GLY A 3 17.10 -8.30 3.64
C GLY A 3 15.59 -8.54 3.63
N ILE A 4 14.85 -7.92 4.54
CA ILE A 4 13.39 -8.09 4.65
C ILE A 4 12.71 -6.73 4.58
N SER A 5 11.87 -6.51 3.57
CA SER A 5 10.97 -5.36 3.50
C SER A 5 9.56 -5.79 3.86
N ILE A 6 8.89 -5.06 4.72
CA ILE A 6 7.48 -5.31 5.08
C ILE A 6 6.66 -4.08 4.70
N GLY A 7 5.67 -4.26 3.83
CA GLY A 7 4.67 -3.26 3.48
C GLY A 7 3.30 -3.60 4.07
N HIS A 8 2.27 -2.88 3.65
CA HIS A 8 0.89 -3.11 4.11
C HIS A 8 0.34 -4.47 3.64
N HIS A 9 0.52 -4.81 2.36
CA HIS A 9 -0.09 -5.99 1.75
C HIS A 9 0.90 -6.96 1.13
N SER A 10 2.19 -6.61 1.13
CA SER A 10 3.23 -7.50 0.63
C SER A 10 4.48 -7.37 1.49
N ALA A 11 5.28 -8.43 1.51
CA ALA A 11 6.62 -8.42 2.05
C ALA A 11 7.60 -9.00 1.03
N ARG A 12 8.86 -8.59 1.12
CA ARG A 12 9.94 -9.07 0.27
C ARG A 12 11.06 -9.55 1.17
N VAL A 13 11.53 -10.76 0.94
CA VAL A 13 12.70 -11.32 1.65
C VAL A 13 13.70 -11.81 0.63
N GLY A 14 14.98 -11.55 0.88
CA GLY A 14 16.03 -12.17 0.10
C GLY A 14 17.35 -12.27 0.84
N ARG A 15 18.24 -13.05 0.24
CA ARG A 15 19.58 -13.30 0.73
C ARG A 15 20.57 -13.31 -0.44
N PRO A 16 21.84 -12.93 -0.21
CA PRO A 16 22.88 -13.08 -1.21
C PRO A 16 23.04 -14.55 -1.60
N GLY A 17 22.99 -14.86 -2.89
CA GLY A 17 23.31 -16.17 -3.43
C GLY A 17 24.82 -16.40 -3.55
N PRO A 18 25.26 -17.65 -3.73
CA PRO A 18 26.68 -18.00 -3.87
C PRO A 18 27.34 -17.41 -5.14
N ASP A 19 26.53 -17.03 -6.14
CA ASP A 19 26.95 -16.36 -7.37
C ASP A 19 26.92 -14.82 -7.27
N GLY A 20 26.63 -14.28 -6.07
CA GLY A 20 26.45 -12.86 -5.83
C GLY A 20 25.10 -12.30 -6.28
N ARG A 21 24.19 -13.13 -6.81
CA ARG A 21 22.83 -12.70 -7.16
C ARG A 21 21.89 -12.90 -5.99
N THR A 22 21.07 -11.90 -5.72
CA THR A 22 20.03 -11.99 -4.68
C THR A 22 18.83 -12.76 -5.22
N ALA A 23 18.46 -13.84 -4.54
CA ALA A 23 17.13 -14.45 -4.71
C ALA A 23 16.14 -13.70 -3.82
N VAL A 24 15.05 -13.19 -4.41
CA VAL A 24 13.99 -12.48 -3.69
C VAL A 24 12.71 -13.28 -3.78
N THR A 25 12.08 -13.48 -2.63
CA THR A 25 10.76 -14.07 -2.48
C THR A 25 9.80 -12.96 -2.05
N VAL A 26 8.72 -12.82 -2.82
CA VAL A 26 7.60 -11.94 -2.47
C VAL A 26 6.56 -12.77 -1.73
N VAL A 27 6.07 -12.24 -0.61
CA VAL A 27 5.07 -12.86 0.24
C VAL A 27 3.86 -11.94 0.28
N GLU A 28 2.75 -12.39 -0.25
CA GLU A 28 1.47 -11.67 -0.16
C GLU A 28 0.91 -11.75 1.26
N LEU A 29 0.39 -10.62 1.75
CA LEU A 29 -0.15 -10.45 3.10
C LEU A 29 -1.67 -10.23 3.07
N ASP A 30 -2.39 -10.95 2.21
CA ASP A 30 -3.83 -10.75 1.92
C ASP A 30 -4.76 -10.63 3.15
N ARG A 31 -4.35 -11.18 4.29
CA ARG A 31 -5.15 -11.27 5.52
C ARG A 31 -4.59 -10.47 6.70
N THR A 32 -3.49 -9.74 6.51
CA THR A 32 -2.86 -8.97 7.59
C THR A 32 -2.21 -7.71 7.05
N ASP A 33 -2.25 -6.63 7.83
CA ASP A 33 -1.45 -5.45 7.51
C ASP A 33 -0.05 -5.66 8.11
N GLY A 34 0.97 -5.78 7.26
CA GLY A 34 2.32 -6.10 7.73
C GLY A 34 2.95 -5.04 8.64
N ILE A 35 2.48 -3.79 8.58
CA ILE A 35 2.94 -2.69 9.42
C ILE A 35 2.23 -2.73 10.78
N ALA A 36 0.93 -2.96 10.77
CA ALA A 36 0.12 -3.02 11.98
C ALA A 36 0.33 -4.34 12.76
N ARG A 37 0.64 -5.43 12.05
CA ARG A 37 0.78 -6.80 12.55
C ARG A 37 2.07 -7.46 12.00
N PRO A 38 3.25 -6.91 12.33
CA PRO A 38 4.51 -7.44 11.84
C PRO A 38 4.76 -8.88 12.31
N GLU A 39 4.22 -9.30 13.45
CA GLU A 39 4.29 -10.68 13.94
C GLU A 39 3.69 -11.69 12.95
N ASP A 40 2.52 -11.36 12.38
CA ASP A 40 1.83 -12.23 11.41
C ASP A 40 2.58 -12.25 10.07
N ALA A 41 3.05 -11.08 9.63
CA ALA A 41 3.85 -10.96 8.41
C ALA A 41 5.17 -11.74 8.51
N LEU A 42 5.89 -11.61 9.61
CA LEU A 42 7.14 -12.34 9.86
C LEU A 42 6.93 -13.85 9.92
N ALA A 43 5.84 -14.32 10.54
CA ALA A 43 5.51 -15.74 10.55
C ALA A 43 5.33 -16.29 9.13
N LEU A 44 4.63 -15.56 8.25
CA LEU A 44 4.45 -15.93 6.84
C LEU A 44 5.78 -15.92 6.06
N ILE A 45 6.59 -14.88 6.27
CA ILE A 45 7.91 -14.74 5.63
C ILE A 45 8.83 -15.90 6.00
N LEU A 46 8.94 -16.21 7.30
CA LEU A 46 9.82 -17.26 7.79
C LEU A 46 9.34 -18.65 7.37
N ALA A 47 8.02 -18.87 7.28
CA ALA A 47 7.46 -20.09 6.73
C ALA A 47 7.83 -20.27 5.24
N ALA A 48 7.72 -19.19 4.44
CA ALA A 48 8.11 -19.20 3.04
C ALA A 48 9.62 -19.47 2.85
N GLN A 49 10.47 -18.88 3.69
CA GLN A 49 11.91 -19.16 3.68
C GLN A 49 12.23 -20.61 4.04
N THR A 50 11.57 -21.15 5.06
CA THR A 50 11.78 -22.55 5.49
C THR A 50 11.39 -23.55 4.40
N GLN A 51 10.34 -23.28 3.63
CA GLN A 51 9.94 -24.12 2.49
C GLN A 51 11.02 -24.13 1.40
N GLN A 52 11.59 -22.96 1.06
CA GLN A 52 12.69 -22.85 0.09
C GLN A 52 13.99 -23.48 0.59
N GLU A 53 14.26 -23.39 1.89
CA GLU A 53 15.43 -24.00 2.52
C GLU A 53 15.33 -25.53 2.56
N GLN A 54 14.13 -26.13 2.66
CA GLN A 54 13.97 -27.60 2.59
C GLN A 54 14.25 -28.17 1.18
N GLU A 55 14.10 -27.35 0.14
CA GLU A 55 14.48 -27.69 -1.23
C GLU A 55 16.00 -27.56 -1.46
N GLN A 56 16.72 -26.95 -0.52
CA GLN A 56 18.16 -26.69 -0.53
C GLN A 56 18.80 -27.38 0.70
N GLU A 57 20.12 -27.46 0.82
CA GLU A 57 20.70 -28.06 2.04
C GLU A 57 20.46 -27.13 3.25
N PRO A 58 19.93 -27.63 4.38
CA PRO A 58 19.59 -26.79 5.52
C PRO A 58 20.85 -26.24 6.21
N GLU A 59 20.99 -24.92 6.26
CA GLU A 59 21.94 -24.26 7.17
C GLU A 59 21.34 -24.26 8.59
N SER A 60 21.86 -25.15 9.44
CA SER A 60 21.30 -25.36 10.78
C SER A 60 21.78 -24.34 11.82
N GLY A 61 20.82 -23.83 12.60
CA GLY A 61 21.01 -23.52 14.03
C GLY A 61 21.59 -22.16 14.43
N GLN A 62 21.83 -21.23 13.49
CA GLN A 62 22.27 -19.87 13.82
C GLN A 62 21.12 -18.87 13.77
N GLU A 63 21.12 -17.95 14.73
CA GLU A 63 20.23 -16.78 14.74
C GLU A 63 20.43 -15.98 13.44
N ARG A 64 19.36 -15.83 12.65
CA ARG A 64 19.47 -15.21 11.32
C ARG A 64 19.56 -13.70 11.50
N GLU A 65 20.68 -13.11 11.09
CA GLU A 65 20.82 -11.66 11.04
C GLU A 65 19.98 -11.06 9.91
N ALA A 66 19.22 -10.01 10.19
CA ALA A 66 18.37 -9.34 9.24
C ALA A 66 18.58 -7.81 9.23
N VAL A 67 18.49 -7.21 8.04
CA VAL A 67 18.27 -5.78 7.83
C VAL A 67 16.82 -5.63 7.38
N LEU A 68 16.07 -4.76 8.06
CA LEU A 68 14.63 -4.60 7.82
C LEU A 68 14.32 -3.27 7.11
N GLY A 69 13.31 -3.29 6.25
CA GLY A 69 12.76 -2.15 5.53
C GLY A 69 11.29 -1.91 5.89
N LEU A 70 10.94 -0.64 6.12
CA LEU A 70 9.55 -0.18 6.30
C LEU A 70 9.22 0.99 5.35
N PRO A 71 7.94 1.18 4.97
CA PRO A 71 7.49 2.37 4.27
C PRO A 71 7.98 3.65 4.97
N ALA A 72 8.30 4.69 4.22
CA ALA A 72 8.74 5.96 4.83
C ALA A 72 7.63 6.67 5.63
N SER A 73 6.38 6.31 5.36
CA SER A 73 5.20 6.72 6.13
C SER A 73 5.08 6.03 7.49
N ALA A 74 5.82 4.95 7.74
CA ALA A 74 5.83 4.25 9.02
C ALA A 74 6.55 5.09 10.10
N GLY A 75 5.98 5.11 11.31
CA GLY A 75 6.49 5.89 12.43
C GLY A 75 7.50 5.13 13.30
N ARG A 76 8.05 5.84 14.29
CA ARG A 76 8.93 5.23 15.32
C ARG A 76 8.24 4.08 16.06
N GLU A 77 6.94 4.21 16.32
CA GLU A 77 6.19 3.14 16.99
C GLU A 77 6.11 1.87 16.15
N ASP A 78 6.00 2.00 14.83
CA ASP A 78 5.98 0.88 13.90
C ASP A 78 7.36 0.23 13.78
N GLU A 79 8.42 1.04 13.75
CA GLU A 79 9.81 0.54 13.82
C GLU A 79 10.04 -0.28 15.10
N ASP A 80 9.64 0.25 16.26
CA ASP A 80 9.81 -0.43 17.54
C ASP A 80 8.96 -1.71 17.63
N ARG A 81 7.76 -1.70 17.03
CA ARG A 81 6.87 -2.87 16.94
C ARG A 81 7.50 -3.96 16.07
N LEU A 82 8.00 -3.59 14.89
CA LEU A 82 8.67 -4.50 13.98
C LEU A 82 9.93 -5.10 14.62
N ARG A 83 10.77 -4.29 15.27
CA ARG A 83 11.99 -4.77 15.93
C ARG A 83 11.66 -5.87 16.94
N ARG A 84 10.69 -5.63 17.83
CA ARG A 84 10.26 -6.62 18.82
C ARG A 84 9.74 -7.89 18.16
N ALA A 85 8.86 -7.76 17.17
CA ALA A 85 8.30 -8.93 16.48
C ALA A 85 9.38 -9.77 15.76
N ALA A 86 10.39 -9.12 15.18
CA ALA A 86 11.51 -9.79 14.53
C ALA A 86 12.41 -10.52 15.53
N GLU A 87 12.72 -9.88 16.66
CA GLU A 87 13.50 -10.49 17.76
C GLU A 87 12.76 -11.68 18.38
N ASP A 88 11.45 -11.55 18.63
CA ASP A 88 10.58 -12.64 19.12
C ASP A 88 10.50 -13.81 18.13
N ALA A 89 10.66 -13.53 16.83
CA ALA A 89 10.73 -14.52 15.76
C ALA A 89 12.13 -15.13 15.56
N GLY A 90 13.11 -14.78 16.40
CA GLY A 90 14.48 -15.32 16.36
C GLY A 90 15.38 -14.68 15.30
N LEU A 91 15.08 -13.46 14.88
CA LEU A 91 15.95 -12.67 14.00
C LEU A 91 16.81 -11.69 14.81
N ARG A 92 18.12 -11.67 14.51
CA ARG A 92 19.01 -10.62 15.00
C ARG A 92 18.88 -9.38 14.11
N VAL A 93 18.16 -8.37 14.57
CA VAL A 93 17.91 -7.14 13.80
C VAL A 93 19.14 -6.23 13.83
N SER A 94 19.86 -6.14 12.71
CA SER A 94 21.04 -5.28 12.57
C SER A 94 20.67 -3.81 12.41
N ARG A 95 19.67 -3.51 11.58
CA ARG A 95 19.17 -2.16 11.32
C ARG A 95 17.76 -2.21 10.73
N ILE A 96 16.96 -1.19 11.00
CA ILE A 96 15.70 -0.92 10.31
C ILE A 96 15.87 0.42 9.57
N VAL A 97 15.50 0.46 8.29
CA VAL A 97 15.60 1.67 7.45
C VAL A 97 14.32 1.89 6.66
N PRO A 98 14.02 3.15 6.28
CA PRO A 98 12.97 3.41 5.31
C PRO A 98 13.30 2.76 3.96
N VAL A 99 12.32 2.10 3.35
CA VAL A 99 12.37 1.51 2.01
C VAL A 99 13.00 2.45 0.97
N PRO A 100 12.62 3.74 0.87
CA PRO A 100 13.23 4.60 -0.15
C PRO A 100 14.74 4.81 0.04
N VAL A 101 15.26 4.71 1.27
CA VAL A 101 16.71 4.75 1.50
C VAL A 101 17.39 3.50 0.96
N ALA A 102 16.77 2.32 1.12
CA ALA A 102 17.26 1.09 0.52
C ALA A 102 17.25 1.19 -1.03
N VAL A 103 16.16 1.68 -1.61
CA VAL A 103 16.08 1.90 -3.07
C VAL A 103 17.18 2.85 -3.56
N ALA A 104 17.45 3.92 -2.82
CA ALA A 104 18.53 4.85 -3.13
C ALA A 104 19.92 4.21 -3.06
N LEU A 105 20.15 3.28 -2.12
CA LEU A 105 21.40 2.50 -2.06
C LEU A 105 21.54 1.58 -3.28
N HIS A 106 20.48 0.83 -3.63
CA HIS A 106 20.49 -0.07 -4.79
C HIS A 106 20.86 0.65 -6.09
N TYR A 107 20.35 1.86 -6.29
CA TYR A 107 20.65 2.64 -7.49
C TYR A 107 21.91 3.50 -7.42
N GLY A 108 22.71 3.42 -6.36
CA GLY A 108 23.92 4.23 -6.19
C GLY A 108 23.60 5.73 -6.12
N ALA A 109 22.44 6.09 -5.55
CA ALA A 109 22.08 7.47 -5.31
C ALA A 109 22.78 8.06 -4.07
N ILE A 110 23.26 7.17 -3.19
CA ILE A 110 23.98 7.50 -1.96
C ILE A 110 25.44 7.08 -2.15
N ASP A 111 26.34 8.05 -2.05
CA ASP A 111 27.78 7.84 -2.12
C ASP A 111 28.51 9.02 -1.45
N GLU A 112 29.77 8.84 -1.08
CA GLU A 112 30.59 9.92 -0.51
C GLU A 112 30.81 11.05 -1.52
N GLY A 113 30.78 12.29 -1.06
CA GLY A 113 30.99 13.45 -1.93
C GLY A 113 29.78 13.81 -2.81
N VAL A 114 28.72 13.01 -2.79
CA VAL A 114 27.51 13.24 -3.59
C VAL A 114 26.55 14.20 -2.89
N HIS A 115 26.06 15.18 -3.64
CA HIS A 115 24.93 16.02 -3.24
C HIS A 115 23.85 15.93 -4.31
N ARG A 116 22.69 15.37 -3.98
CA ARG A 116 21.56 15.25 -4.92
C ARG A 116 20.21 15.10 -4.20
N THR A 117 19.15 15.53 -4.87
CA THR A 117 17.76 15.27 -4.49
C THR A 117 17.21 14.21 -5.43
N VAL A 118 16.59 13.15 -4.90
CA VAL A 118 15.96 12.09 -5.71
C VAL A 118 14.52 11.86 -5.28
N LEU A 119 13.66 11.55 -6.25
CA LEU A 119 12.32 11.04 -5.99
C LEU A 119 12.34 9.52 -6.08
N VAL A 120 11.96 8.85 -5.00
CA VAL A 120 11.68 7.40 -5.01
C VAL A 120 10.19 7.21 -5.22
N ALA A 121 9.82 6.44 -6.24
CA ALA A 121 8.47 5.95 -6.44
C ALA A 121 8.44 4.44 -6.18
N ASP A 122 7.90 4.07 -5.02
CA ASP A 122 7.72 2.68 -4.62
C ASP A 122 6.27 2.27 -4.86
N LEU A 123 6.09 1.31 -5.78
CA LEU A 123 4.80 0.90 -6.27
C LEU A 123 4.54 -0.57 -5.95
N ASP A 124 3.66 -0.77 -4.98
CA ASP A 124 3.01 -2.04 -4.70
C ASP A 124 1.63 -2.09 -5.38
N PRO A 125 1.01 -3.29 -5.54
CA PRO A 125 -0.27 -3.43 -6.22
C PRO A 125 -1.38 -2.48 -5.72
N ASP A 126 -1.39 -2.19 -4.41
CA ASP A 126 -2.43 -1.39 -3.76
C ASP A 126 -1.96 -0.03 -3.23
N THR A 127 -0.64 0.21 -3.19
CA THR A 127 -0.05 1.42 -2.59
C THR A 127 1.05 1.99 -3.48
N LEU A 128 0.97 3.30 -3.71
CA LEU A 128 2.07 4.11 -4.25
C LEU A 128 2.60 5.00 -3.12
N GLU A 129 3.87 4.84 -2.79
CA GLU A 129 4.59 5.74 -1.89
C GLU A 129 5.63 6.55 -2.69
N LEU A 130 5.47 7.87 -2.66
CA LEU A 130 6.40 8.82 -3.27
C LEU A 130 7.20 9.49 -2.17
N THR A 131 8.53 9.32 -2.18
CA THR A 131 9.41 9.91 -1.17
C THR A 131 10.53 10.70 -1.82
N VAL A 132 10.67 11.96 -1.43
CA VAL A 132 11.78 12.82 -1.83
C VAL A 132 12.91 12.69 -0.81
N LEU A 133 14.09 12.32 -1.28
CA LEU A 133 15.31 12.20 -0.48
C LEU A 133 16.30 13.29 -0.89
N ALA A 134 16.87 13.98 0.09
CA ALA A 134 18.05 14.82 -0.09
C ALA A 134 19.28 14.08 0.45
N VAL A 135 20.21 13.73 -0.43
CA VAL A 135 21.49 13.10 -0.13
C VAL A 135 22.56 14.16 -0.04
N THR A 136 23.36 14.11 1.02
CA THR A 136 24.45 15.07 1.26
C THR A 136 25.82 14.38 1.25
N PRO A 137 26.90 15.14 1.00
CA PRO A 137 28.24 14.57 0.78
C PRO A 137 28.82 13.76 1.94
N ASP A 138 28.29 13.90 3.15
CA ASP A 138 28.76 13.25 4.37
C ASP A 138 28.01 11.95 4.71
N LEU A 139 27.37 11.34 3.71
CA LEU A 139 26.50 10.17 3.84
C LEU A 139 25.29 10.42 4.74
N THR A 140 24.77 11.65 4.80
CA THR A 140 23.46 11.91 5.40
C THR A 140 22.37 11.93 4.33
N VAL A 141 21.35 11.10 4.54
CA VAL A 141 20.12 11.07 3.75
C VAL A 141 19.00 11.68 4.58
N ARG A 142 18.37 12.73 4.03
CA ARG A 142 17.21 13.37 4.63
C ARG A 142 15.95 13.00 3.85
N ILE A 143 14.95 12.44 4.53
CA ILE A 143 13.59 12.34 3.99
C ILE A 143 12.98 13.74 4.03
N VAL A 144 12.70 14.31 2.86
CA VAL A 144 12.16 15.67 2.71
C VAL A 144 10.64 15.63 2.73
N SER A 145 10.05 14.77 1.92
CA SER A 145 8.60 14.55 1.87
C SER A 145 8.29 13.08 1.59
N THR A 146 7.14 12.64 2.09
CA THR A 146 6.55 11.34 1.78
C THR A 146 5.05 11.53 1.53
N ARG A 147 4.55 11.01 0.41
CA ARG A 147 3.13 10.97 0.07
C ARG A 147 2.72 9.55 -0.25
N THR A 148 1.57 9.15 0.25
CA THR A 148 1.00 7.83 0.01
C THR A 148 -0.35 7.94 -0.66
N GLY A 149 -0.68 6.95 -1.48
CA GLY A 149 -2.03 6.81 -2.00
C GLY A 149 -2.18 5.57 -2.88
N ARG A 150 -3.30 5.51 -3.61
CA ARG A 150 -3.64 4.32 -4.41
C ARG A 150 -3.12 4.44 -5.85
N PRO A 151 -2.55 3.36 -6.41
CA PRO A 151 -1.81 3.39 -7.66
C PRO A 151 -2.64 3.31 -8.94
N GLY A 152 -3.94 3.65 -8.90
CA GLY A 152 -4.78 3.62 -10.12
C GLY A 152 -4.10 4.34 -11.28
N ALA A 153 -4.09 3.74 -12.49
CA ALA A 153 -3.17 4.11 -13.58
C ALA A 153 -3.00 5.62 -13.79
N ASP A 154 -4.11 6.36 -13.92
CA ASP A 154 -4.08 7.81 -14.11
C ASP A 154 -3.67 8.58 -12.86
N ARG A 155 -4.06 8.08 -11.67
CA ARG A 155 -3.75 8.73 -10.38
C ARG A 155 -2.29 8.60 -10.01
N GLY A 156 -1.69 7.43 -10.25
CA GLY A 156 -0.27 7.20 -9.96
C GLY A 156 0.64 8.08 -10.81
N LEU A 157 0.36 8.16 -12.11
CA LEU A 157 1.15 9.00 -13.02
C LEU A 157 0.98 10.49 -12.72
N ALA A 158 -0.25 10.94 -12.45
CA ALA A 158 -0.51 12.33 -12.04
C ALA A 158 0.16 12.70 -10.71
N ALA A 159 0.16 11.78 -9.74
CA ALA A 159 0.84 11.95 -8.47
C ALA A 159 2.36 12.13 -8.64
N ILE A 160 2.98 11.28 -9.48
CA ILE A 160 4.40 11.40 -9.82
C ILE A 160 4.68 12.74 -10.49
N ALA A 161 3.86 13.15 -11.47
CA ALA A 161 4.03 14.43 -12.15
C ALA A 161 3.93 15.63 -11.19
N GLY A 162 3.00 15.58 -10.23
CA GLY A 162 2.85 16.59 -9.20
C GLY A 162 4.09 16.70 -8.32
N GLU A 163 4.61 15.57 -7.83
CA GLU A 163 5.83 15.57 -7.01
C GLU A 163 7.07 15.99 -7.79
N LEU A 164 7.21 15.60 -9.06
CA LEU A 164 8.31 16.07 -9.90
C LEU A 164 8.31 17.59 -10.04
N THR A 165 7.12 18.18 -10.21
CA THR A 165 6.97 19.63 -10.35
C THR A 165 7.29 20.34 -9.03
N GLU A 166 6.83 19.80 -7.91
CA GLU A 166 7.00 20.43 -6.60
C GLU A 166 8.43 20.29 -6.05
N ALA A 167 9.00 19.09 -6.13
CA ALA A 167 10.30 18.79 -5.54
C ALA A 167 11.47 19.07 -6.47
N SER A 168 11.26 19.10 -7.79
CA SER A 168 12.30 19.28 -8.81
C SER A 168 13.55 18.40 -8.56
N PRO A 169 13.41 17.08 -8.44
CA PRO A 169 14.53 16.19 -8.12
C PRO A 169 15.51 16.06 -9.28
N ASP A 170 16.75 15.63 -8.99
CA ASP A 170 17.79 15.35 -9.98
C ASP A 170 17.56 14.01 -10.72
N ALA A 171 16.86 13.06 -10.07
CA ALA A 171 16.57 11.75 -10.63
C ALA A 171 15.32 11.11 -10.02
N VAL A 172 14.74 10.15 -10.74
CA VAL A 172 13.63 9.30 -10.28
C VAL A 172 14.11 7.87 -10.13
N LEU A 173 13.81 7.24 -9.00
CA LEU A 173 14.18 5.87 -8.67
C LEU A 173 12.91 5.04 -8.53
N LEU A 174 12.74 4.04 -9.40
CA LEU A 174 11.53 3.21 -9.43
C LEU A 174 11.76 1.90 -8.68
N SER A 175 10.81 1.52 -7.83
CA SER A 175 10.83 0.29 -7.04
C SER A 175 9.47 -0.38 -7.07
N GLY A 176 9.46 -1.71 -7.07
CA GLY A 176 8.26 -2.52 -7.08
C GLY A 176 8.02 -3.28 -8.39
N ALA A 177 7.41 -4.46 -8.27
CA ALA A 177 7.17 -5.38 -9.38
C ALA A 177 6.40 -4.77 -10.57
N PRO A 178 5.42 -3.88 -10.39
CA PRO A 178 4.72 -3.28 -11.53
C PRO A 178 5.64 -2.52 -12.49
N TYR A 179 6.75 -1.96 -12.03
CA TYR A 179 7.71 -1.25 -12.88
C TYR A 179 8.62 -2.16 -13.73
N THR A 180 8.50 -3.49 -13.59
CA THR A 180 9.12 -4.44 -14.54
C THR A 180 8.56 -4.29 -15.95
N ASP A 181 7.32 -3.81 -16.08
CA ASP A 181 6.74 -3.42 -17.35
C ASP A 181 7.41 -2.13 -17.89
N PRO A 182 8.15 -2.21 -19.01
CA PRO A 182 8.81 -1.05 -19.60
C PRO A 182 7.86 0.10 -19.97
N ALA A 183 6.58 -0.19 -20.21
CA ALA A 183 5.58 0.83 -20.50
C ALA A 183 5.43 1.82 -19.34
N ARG A 184 5.42 1.34 -18.10
CA ARG A 184 5.29 2.21 -16.92
C ARG A 184 6.46 3.17 -16.75
N ARG A 185 7.68 2.70 -17.03
CA ARG A 185 8.86 3.57 -17.05
C ARG A 185 8.72 4.62 -18.15
N THR A 186 8.31 4.20 -19.34
CA THR A 186 8.13 5.07 -20.51
C THR A 186 7.10 6.16 -20.23
N ASP A 187 6.00 5.82 -19.57
CA ASP A 187 4.97 6.79 -19.17
C ASP A 187 5.54 7.90 -18.27
N ILE A 188 6.41 7.53 -17.32
CA ILE A 188 7.09 8.48 -16.42
C ILE A 188 8.11 9.33 -17.20
N GLU A 189 8.92 8.72 -18.07
CA GLU A 189 9.90 9.45 -18.90
C GLU A 189 9.23 10.44 -19.87
N ASN A 190 7.99 10.16 -20.29
CA ASN A 190 7.20 11.03 -21.15
C ASN A 190 6.53 12.20 -20.41
N LEU A 191 6.56 12.23 -19.07
CA LEU A 191 6.02 13.35 -18.31
C LEU A 191 6.81 14.63 -18.63
N PRO A 192 6.13 15.78 -18.85
CA PRO A 192 6.82 17.05 -19.07
C PRO A 192 7.81 17.41 -17.95
N ALA A 193 7.45 17.12 -16.69
CA ALA A 193 8.29 17.37 -15.53
C ALA A 193 9.47 16.39 -15.38
N ALA A 194 9.49 15.29 -16.15
CA ALA A 194 10.59 14.33 -16.16
C ALA A 194 11.61 14.60 -17.28
N GLN A 195 11.37 15.58 -18.16
CA GLN A 195 12.25 15.86 -19.29
C GLN A 195 13.66 16.24 -18.79
N GLY A 196 14.66 15.46 -19.23
CA GLY A 196 16.06 15.64 -18.84
C GLY A 196 16.45 14.98 -17.52
N LEU A 197 15.50 14.41 -16.77
CA LEU A 197 15.80 13.63 -15.57
C LEU A 197 16.24 12.22 -15.92
N THR A 198 17.11 11.66 -15.07
CA THR A 198 17.44 10.24 -15.16
C THR A 198 16.38 9.43 -14.40
N VAL A 199 15.70 8.51 -15.10
CA VAL A 199 14.80 7.53 -14.48
C VAL A 199 15.52 6.18 -14.35
N ARG A 200 15.78 5.75 -13.11
CA ARG A 200 16.43 4.47 -12.78
C ARG A 200 15.37 3.41 -12.52
N CYS A 201 15.42 2.31 -13.27
CA CYS A 201 14.45 1.21 -13.20
C CYS A 201 15.10 -0.14 -13.54
N THR A 202 16.33 -0.37 -13.06
CA THR A 202 17.02 -1.65 -13.28
C THR A 202 16.65 -2.63 -12.17
N ALA A 203 15.94 -3.70 -12.54
CA ALA A 203 15.40 -4.71 -11.62
C ALA A 203 14.61 -4.08 -10.44
N PRO A 204 13.56 -3.27 -10.71
CA PRO A 204 12.81 -2.55 -9.69
C PRO A 204 12.17 -3.47 -8.63
N GLU A 205 11.86 -4.72 -8.99
CA GLU A 205 11.35 -5.76 -8.10
C GLU A 205 12.38 -6.22 -7.06
N LEU A 206 13.67 -6.04 -7.33
CA LEU A 206 14.78 -6.40 -6.44
C LEU A 206 15.34 -5.19 -5.67
N ALA A 207 14.95 -3.96 -6.05
CA ALA A 207 15.60 -2.73 -5.63
C ALA A 207 15.65 -2.57 -4.10
N VAL A 208 14.54 -2.85 -3.42
CA VAL A 208 14.47 -2.74 -1.96
C VAL A 208 15.41 -3.73 -1.30
N VAL A 209 15.32 -5.02 -1.65
CA VAL A 209 16.09 -6.07 -0.97
C VAL A 209 17.59 -5.92 -1.24
N ASN A 210 17.99 -5.61 -2.47
CA ASN A 210 19.39 -5.34 -2.80
C ASN A 210 19.93 -4.13 -2.03
N GLY A 211 19.13 -3.08 -1.89
CA GLY A 211 19.46 -1.91 -1.09
C GLY A 211 19.67 -2.23 0.39
N LEU A 212 18.78 -3.04 0.96
CA LEU A 212 18.90 -3.51 2.35
C LEU A 212 20.17 -4.35 2.55
N LEU A 213 20.49 -5.23 1.59
CA LEU A 213 21.68 -6.08 1.65
C LEU A 213 22.99 -5.33 1.40
N ALA A 214 22.95 -4.17 0.73
CA ALA A 214 24.11 -3.28 0.54
C ALA A 214 24.38 -2.39 1.77
N LEU A 215 23.39 -2.19 2.65
CA LEU A 215 23.48 -1.32 3.83
C LEU A 215 24.69 -1.57 4.76
N PRO A 216 25.16 -2.82 4.99
CA PRO A 216 26.34 -3.08 5.82
C PRO A 216 27.62 -2.37 5.32
N ASP A 217 27.71 -2.11 4.01
CA ASP A 217 28.85 -1.39 3.43
C ASP A 217 28.81 0.13 3.73
N PHE A 218 27.68 0.62 4.27
CA PHE A 218 27.43 2.02 4.59
C PHE A 218 27.25 2.24 6.10
N GLY A 219 28.19 1.75 6.91
CA GLY A 219 28.14 1.85 8.37
C GLY A 219 28.07 3.28 8.95
N LEU A 220 28.43 4.30 8.17
CA LEU A 220 28.35 5.72 8.54
C LEU A 220 27.09 6.43 8.05
N LEU A 221 26.22 5.75 7.29
CA LEU A 221 25.02 6.34 6.72
C LEU A 221 24.08 6.86 7.81
N ARG A 222 23.86 8.17 7.81
CA ARG A 222 22.90 8.83 8.70
C ARG A 222 21.59 9.01 7.97
N ILE A 223 20.49 8.66 8.63
CA ILE A 223 19.14 8.88 8.10
C ILE A 223 18.48 9.89 9.02
N ALA A 224 18.03 10.99 8.44
CA ALA A 224 17.29 12.03 9.12
C ALA A 224 15.93 12.18 8.46
N THR A 225 14.89 12.40 9.25
CA THR A 225 13.65 12.98 8.74
C THR A 225 13.78 14.50 8.82
N GLY A 226 13.44 15.20 7.73
CA GLY A 226 13.28 16.64 7.74
C GLY A 226 12.13 17.05 8.67
N THR A 227 11.86 18.36 8.78
CA THR A 227 10.64 18.85 9.44
C THR A 227 9.45 18.08 8.85
N ALA A 228 8.75 17.33 9.71
CA ALA A 228 7.88 16.23 9.30
C ALA A 228 6.99 16.63 8.10
N PRO A 229 7.05 15.92 6.97
CA PRO A 229 5.99 16.08 5.99
C PRO A 229 4.70 15.64 6.66
N ALA A 230 3.67 16.48 6.58
CA ALA A 230 2.32 16.00 6.84
C ALA A 230 2.14 14.78 5.93
N THR A 231 1.74 13.64 6.47
CA THR A 231 1.28 12.49 5.70
C THR A 231 0.07 12.98 4.90
N ALA A 232 0.32 13.54 3.73
CA ALA A 232 -0.69 14.03 2.83
C ALA A 232 -0.98 12.88 1.90
N TYR A 233 -2.14 12.26 2.10
CA TYR A 233 -2.77 11.52 1.01
C TYR A 233 -2.77 12.41 -0.23
N PHE A 234 -2.46 11.86 -1.41
CA PHE A 234 -2.56 12.64 -2.65
C PHE A 234 -3.88 13.39 -2.64
N ALA A 235 -3.80 14.72 -2.76
CA ALA A 235 -5.01 15.52 -2.89
C ALA A 235 -5.81 14.92 -4.06
N PRO A 236 -7.15 14.75 -3.92
CA PRO A 236 -7.95 14.49 -5.10
C PRO A 236 -7.60 15.57 -6.14
N PRO A 237 -7.56 15.23 -7.44
CA PRO A 237 -7.40 16.27 -8.45
C PRO A 237 -8.39 17.37 -8.11
N ALA A 238 -7.96 18.64 -8.18
CA ALA A 238 -8.91 19.72 -8.18
C ALA A 238 -9.96 19.33 -9.20
N LEU A 239 -11.21 19.12 -8.77
CA LEU A 239 -12.30 19.08 -9.71
C LEU A 239 -12.09 20.35 -10.53
N ALA A 240 -11.68 20.22 -11.80
CA ALA A 240 -12.00 21.25 -12.75
C ALA A 240 -13.49 21.48 -12.52
N ASP A 241 -13.89 22.69 -12.13
CA ASP A 241 -15.26 23.04 -11.74
C ASP A 241 -16.22 22.37 -12.72
N ASP A 242 -16.68 21.17 -12.38
CA ASP A 242 -17.72 20.49 -13.09
C ASP A 242 -18.93 21.26 -12.61
N PRO A 243 -19.59 22.06 -13.48
CA PRO A 243 -20.72 22.84 -13.04
C PRO A 243 -21.68 21.86 -12.37
N GLU A 244 -22.04 22.14 -11.11
CA GLU A 244 -22.98 21.33 -10.32
C GLU A 244 -24.05 20.76 -11.28
N PRO A 245 -24.27 19.44 -11.32
CA PRO A 245 -25.28 18.88 -12.21
C PRO A 245 -26.57 19.63 -11.92
N ALA A 246 -27.07 20.33 -12.94
CA ALA A 246 -28.23 21.19 -12.79
C ALA A 246 -29.33 20.39 -12.10
N PRO A 247 -29.98 20.93 -11.05
CA PRO A 247 -30.99 20.19 -10.31
C PRO A 247 -32.00 19.63 -11.30
N TRP A 248 -32.31 18.33 -11.17
CA TRP A 248 -33.34 17.70 -12.00
C TRP A 248 -34.58 18.58 -11.99
N PRO A 249 -35.18 18.90 -13.15
CA PRO A 249 -36.43 19.64 -13.19
C PRO A 249 -37.44 18.94 -12.27
N PRO A 250 -38.19 19.69 -11.45
CA PRO A 250 -39.19 19.09 -10.59
C PRO A 250 -40.17 18.29 -11.47
N PRO A 251 -40.64 17.12 -11.00
CA PRO A 251 -41.66 16.38 -11.72
C PRO A 251 -42.86 17.32 -11.96
N PRO A 252 -43.53 17.21 -13.12
CA PRO A 252 -44.67 18.06 -13.42
C PRO A 252 -45.70 17.96 -12.29
N ALA A 253 -46.16 19.12 -11.81
CA ALA A 253 -47.18 19.18 -10.77
C ALA A 253 -48.44 18.47 -11.27
N ASP A 254 -48.97 17.56 -10.46
CA ASP A 254 -50.28 16.96 -10.73
C ASP A 254 -51.33 18.08 -10.83
N PRO A 255 -52.24 18.02 -11.81
CA PRO A 255 -53.24 19.05 -11.99
C PRO A 255 -54.13 19.13 -10.75
N GLU A 256 -54.27 20.34 -10.20
CA GLU A 256 -55.15 20.61 -9.06
C GLU A 256 -56.59 20.15 -9.37
N PRO A 257 -57.27 19.47 -8.43
CA PRO A 257 -58.66 19.11 -8.62
C PRO A 257 -59.52 20.39 -8.65
N PRO A 258 -60.50 20.49 -9.57
CA PRO A 258 -61.34 21.66 -9.67
C PRO A 258 -62.14 21.89 -8.38
N GLY A 259 -62.09 23.13 -7.92
CA GLY A 259 -62.64 23.60 -6.65
C GLY A 259 -64.13 23.34 -6.47
N ALA A 260 -64.48 23.16 -5.19
CA ALA A 260 -65.83 22.95 -4.69
C ALA A 260 -66.78 24.07 -5.11
N ALA A 261 -67.92 23.68 -5.67
CA ALA A 261 -69.12 24.50 -5.74
C ALA A 261 -70.28 23.75 -5.06
N GLU A 262 -70.81 24.41 -4.03
CA GLU A 262 -72.14 24.32 -3.42
C GLU A 262 -72.63 22.98 -2.84
N GLU A 263 -72.85 22.96 -1.52
CA GLU A 263 -73.65 21.95 -0.82
C GLU A 263 -75.16 22.08 -1.13
N PRO A 264 -75.85 20.93 -1.32
CA PRO A 264 -77.26 20.79 -0.98
C PRO A 264 -77.52 19.62 -0.01
N PRO A 265 -78.72 19.53 0.58
CA PRO A 265 -78.88 19.25 2.02
C PRO A 265 -78.97 17.77 2.40
N GLU A 266 -78.74 17.56 3.71
CA GLU A 266 -78.83 16.33 4.50
C GLU A 266 -79.96 15.37 4.09
N ARG A 267 -79.59 14.09 3.85
CA ARG A 267 -80.52 12.96 3.97
C ARG A 267 -79.88 11.76 4.66
N ARG A 268 -80.39 11.52 5.87
CA ARG A 268 -80.60 10.25 6.59
C ARG A 268 -79.48 9.20 6.62
N ALA A 269 -78.99 8.99 7.84
CA ALA A 269 -78.13 7.91 8.27
C ALA A 269 -78.76 6.51 8.11
N GLU A 270 -77.92 5.54 7.69
CA GLU A 270 -78.04 4.11 7.98
C GLU A 270 -76.62 3.50 8.17
N PRO A 271 -76.48 2.36 8.87
CA PRO A 271 -75.47 2.17 9.90
C PRO A 271 -74.13 1.59 9.41
N ARG A 272 -73.08 1.86 10.21
CA ARG A 272 -71.70 1.38 10.03
C ARG A 272 -71.61 -0.15 10.13
N PRO A 273 -70.85 -0.83 9.25
CA PRO A 273 -70.27 -2.13 9.55
C PRO A 273 -68.93 -1.98 10.30
N ASP A 274 -68.69 -2.92 11.22
CA ASP A 274 -67.57 -3.00 12.16
C ASP A 274 -66.17 -3.08 11.50
N PRO A 275 -65.10 -2.65 12.20
CA PRO A 275 -63.75 -2.65 11.64
C PRO A 275 -63.18 -4.08 11.56
N VAL A 276 -62.76 -4.49 10.36
CA VAL A 276 -62.02 -5.73 10.15
C VAL A 276 -60.56 -5.52 10.57
N THR A 277 -60.16 -6.26 11.60
CA THR A 277 -58.81 -6.38 12.14
C THR A 277 -57.83 -6.88 11.07
N ALA A 278 -56.70 -6.19 10.90
CA ALA A 278 -55.62 -6.60 10.01
C ALA A 278 -54.94 -7.89 10.51
N PRO A 279 -54.53 -8.83 9.63
CA PRO A 279 -53.82 -10.04 10.02
C PRO A 279 -52.34 -9.77 10.38
N PRO A 280 -51.75 -10.53 11.32
CA PRO A 280 -50.38 -10.34 11.78
C PRO A 280 -49.32 -10.85 10.79
N THR A 281 -48.17 -10.16 10.81
CA THR A 281 -46.95 -10.41 10.02
C THR A 281 -46.33 -11.78 10.31
N PRO A 282 -45.88 -12.54 9.29
CA PRO A 282 -45.16 -13.80 9.51
C PRO A 282 -43.74 -13.57 10.04
N GLY A 283 -43.38 -14.33 11.08
CA GLY A 283 -42.05 -14.33 11.71
C GLY A 283 -40.95 -15.07 10.92
N PRO A 284 -39.70 -15.01 11.39
CA PRO A 284 -38.51 -15.43 10.64
C PRO A 284 -38.43 -16.95 10.42
N ALA A 285 -37.86 -17.34 9.28
CA ALA A 285 -37.68 -18.72 8.84
C ALA A 285 -36.65 -19.50 9.69
N PRO A 286 -36.83 -20.83 9.88
CA PRO A 286 -35.95 -21.66 10.70
C PRO A 286 -34.63 -22.02 10.00
N THR A 287 -33.58 -22.14 10.82
CA THR A 287 -32.22 -22.56 10.49
C THR A 287 -32.14 -24.01 9.98
N PRO A 288 -31.36 -24.33 8.94
CA PRO A 288 -31.21 -25.70 8.44
C PRO A 288 -30.38 -26.58 9.40
N VAL A 289 -30.84 -27.82 9.60
CA VAL A 289 -30.19 -28.89 10.37
C VAL A 289 -29.14 -29.58 9.49
N PRO A 290 -27.93 -29.90 10.01
CA PRO A 290 -26.89 -30.61 9.25
C PRO A 290 -27.24 -32.08 8.99
N GLU A 291 -26.96 -32.57 7.77
CA GLU A 291 -27.09 -33.97 7.36
C GLU A 291 -26.04 -34.88 8.05
N PRO A 292 -26.39 -36.15 8.36
CA PRO A 292 -25.46 -37.13 8.90
C PRO A 292 -24.47 -37.66 7.83
N PRO A 293 -23.25 -38.07 8.21
CA PRO A 293 -22.23 -38.56 7.28
C PRO A 293 -22.55 -39.96 6.72
N PRO A 294 -22.12 -40.29 5.48
CA PRO A 294 -22.29 -41.62 4.90
C PRO A 294 -21.38 -42.67 5.55
N GLU A 295 -21.91 -43.90 5.71
CA GLU A 295 -21.24 -45.06 6.28
C GLU A 295 -20.06 -45.59 5.43
N PRO A 296 -19.02 -46.18 6.05
CA PRO A 296 -17.87 -46.74 5.34
C PRO A 296 -18.22 -48.04 4.60
N THR A 297 -17.83 -48.15 3.33
CA THR A 297 -17.90 -49.40 2.55
C THR A 297 -16.76 -50.35 2.95
N PRO A 298 -17.00 -51.65 3.16
CA PRO A 298 -15.97 -52.59 3.61
C PRO A 298 -15.03 -53.08 2.48
N ALA A 299 -13.74 -53.17 2.84
CA ALA A 299 -12.58 -53.92 2.32
C ALA A 299 -12.42 -54.17 0.81
#